data_AF-A0A523APQ1-F1
#
_entry.id   AF-A0A523APQ1-F1
#
_cell.length_a   1.000
_cell.length_b   1.000
_cell.length_c   1.000
_cell.angle_alpha   90.00
_cell.angle_beta   90.00
_cell.angle_gamma   90.00
#
_symmetry.space_group_name_H-M   'P 1'
#
loop_
_entity.id
_entity.type
_entity.pdbx_description
1 polymer ?
#
loop_
_entity_poly.entity_id
_entity_poly.type
_entity_poly.pdbx_seq_one_letter_code
_entity_poly.pdbx_strand_id
1 'polypeptide(L)'
;PNMVYVNVGRRHAGVNVYRELEILTEIAGGLPATLPFEGDFLNPETGKYLEKYIKRREGVSSENVHRCFRMLSDMLASSLGGVMAIAGVHGGGSPIMEEILILLTYDFDSKKELVKYLAGIKG
;
A
#
# COMPACT_ATOMS: atom_id res chain seq x y z
N PRO A 1 7.43 -6.98 -22.50
CA PRO A 1 7.58 -7.60 -21.15
C PRO A 1 7.20 -9.09 -21.20
N ASN A 2 7.76 -9.93 -20.31
CA ASN A 2 7.35 -11.34 -20.20
C ASN A 2 6.01 -11.46 -19.44
N MET A 3 5.04 -12.19 -20.00
CA MET A 3 3.68 -12.27 -19.47
C MET A 3 3.60 -12.86 -18.07
N VAL A 4 4.33 -13.94 -17.78
CA VAL A 4 4.33 -14.57 -16.46
C VAL A 4 4.88 -13.60 -15.42
N TYR A 5 6.04 -12.99 -15.67
CA TYR A 5 6.69 -12.12 -14.68
C TYR A 5 5.91 -10.83 -14.40
N VAL A 6 5.27 -10.23 -15.41
CA VAL A 6 4.42 -9.05 -15.18
C VAL A 6 3.23 -9.40 -14.29
N ASN A 7 2.56 -10.52 -14.54
CA ASN A 7 1.42 -10.95 -13.72
C ASN A 7 1.86 -11.36 -12.29
N VAL A 8 3.04 -11.96 -12.13
CA VAL A 8 3.61 -12.22 -10.79
C VAL A 8 3.79 -10.92 -10.01
N GLY A 9 4.42 -9.91 -10.61
CA GLY A 9 4.61 -8.61 -9.96
C GLY A 9 3.29 -7.92 -9.62
N ARG A 10 2.34 -7.94 -10.56
CA ARG A 10 1.02 -7.33 -10.35
C ARG A 10 0.24 -8.01 -9.25
N ARG A 11 0.22 -9.35 -9.24
CA ARG A 11 -0.42 -10.15 -8.18
C ARG A 11 0.22 -9.85 -6.82
N HIS A 12 1.55 -9.79 -6.77
CA HIS A 12 2.27 -9.47 -5.54
C HIS A 12 1.86 -8.11 -4.98
N ALA A 13 1.79 -7.06 -5.81
CA ALA A 13 1.31 -5.75 -5.36
C ALA A 13 -0.15 -5.81 -4.89
N GLY A 14 -1.04 -6.45 -5.66
CA GLY A 14 -2.48 -6.47 -5.38
C GLY A 14 -2.87 -7.15 -4.07
N VAL A 15 -2.12 -8.18 -3.63
CA VAL A 15 -2.38 -8.87 -2.37
C VAL A 15 -1.70 -8.22 -1.15
N ASN A 16 -0.75 -7.32 -1.36
CA ASN A 16 0.04 -6.71 -0.28
C ASN A 16 -0.28 -5.23 -0.02
N VAL A 17 -0.97 -4.52 -0.92
CA VAL A 17 -1.24 -3.09 -0.75
C VAL A 17 -1.93 -2.75 0.59
N TYR A 18 -2.90 -3.55 1.03
CA TYR A 18 -3.54 -3.32 2.33
C TYR A 18 -2.61 -3.60 3.51
N ARG A 19 -1.63 -4.51 3.36
CA ARG A 19 -0.61 -4.74 4.37
C ARG A 19 0.35 -3.55 4.49
N GLU A 20 0.65 -2.87 3.38
CA GLU A 20 1.42 -1.62 3.40
C GLU A 20 0.67 -0.53 4.18
N LEU A 21 -0.63 -0.36 3.91
CA LEU A 21 -1.48 0.60 4.63
C LEU A 21 -1.65 0.25 6.12
N GLU A 22 -1.73 -1.04 6.44
CA GLU A 22 -1.77 -1.53 7.83
C GLU A 22 -0.50 -1.15 8.59
N ILE A 23 0.68 -1.45 8.02
CA ILE A 23 1.97 -1.08 8.63
C ILE A 23 2.07 0.44 8.80
N LEU A 24 1.65 1.20 7.79
CA LEU A 24 1.66 2.66 7.88
C LEU A 24 0.75 3.17 9.00
N THR A 25 -0.44 2.58 9.14
CA THR A 25 -1.40 2.92 10.21
C THR A 25 -0.84 2.60 11.59
N GLU A 26 -0.20 1.44 11.75
CA GLU A 26 0.44 1.03 13.00
C GLU A 26 1.52 2.03 13.44
N ILE A 27 2.38 2.44 12.51
CA ILE A 27 3.48 3.38 12.79
C ILE A 27 2.96 4.81 13.02
N ALA A 28 1.96 5.24 12.25
CA ALA A 28 1.42 6.60 12.34
C ALA A 28 0.56 6.83 13.59
N GLY A 29 -0.04 5.77 14.14
CA GLY A 29 -1.02 5.86 15.21
C GLY A 29 -2.32 6.54 14.75
N GLY A 30 -3.11 7.04 15.70
CA GLY A 30 -4.46 7.58 15.42
C GLY A 30 -4.52 9.02 14.90
N LEU A 31 -3.38 9.73 14.84
CA LEU A 31 -3.37 11.15 14.47
C LEU A 31 -3.81 11.42 13.01
N PRO A 32 -3.48 10.62 11.99
CA PRO A 32 -3.99 10.84 10.62
C PRO A 32 -5.52 10.94 10.53
N ALA A 33 -6.26 10.21 11.38
CA ALA A 33 -7.72 10.23 11.40
C ALA A 33 -8.31 11.29 12.36
N THR A 34 -7.48 11.87 13.24
CA THR A 34 -7.93 12.81 14.29
C THR A 34 -7.20 14.16 14.22
N LEU A 35 -6.45 14.42 13.15
CA LEU A 35 -5.76 15.67 12.91
C LEU A 35 -6.79 16.81 12.78
N PRO A 36 -6.66 17.91 13.54
CA PRO A 36 -7.54 19.07 13.39
C PRO A 36 -7.54 19.62 11.97
N PHE A 37 -8.60 20.37 11.64
CA PHE A 37 -8.70 20.98 10.33
C PHE A 37 -7.67 22.08 10.16
N GLU A 38 -7.31 22.37 8.90
CA GLU A 38 -6.30 23.40 8.60
C GLU A 38 -6.70 24.77 9.17
N GLY A 39 -8.00 25.07 9.14
CA GLY A 39 -8.56 26.27 9.73
C GLY A 39 -8.25 26.43 11.22
N ASP A 40 -8.16 25.33 11.98
CA ASP A 40 -7.84 25.36 13.41
C ASP A 40 -6.37 25.73 13.67
N PHE A 41 -5.47 25.33 12.76
CA PHE A 41 -4.05 25.71 12.80
C PHE A 41 -3.83 27.17 12.42
N LEU A 42 -4.64 27.71 11.49
CA LEU A 42 -4.58 29.11 11.06
C LEU A 42 -5.32 30.07 12.01
N ASN A 43 -6.15 29.55 12.91
CA ASN A 43 -6.93 30.35 13.83
C ASN A 43 -6.02 30.97 14.92
N PRO A 44 -6.06 32.30 15.14
CA PRO A 44 -5.21 32.98 16.13
C PRO A 44 -5.39 32.52 17.58
N GLU A 45 -6.56 31.99 17.93
CA GLU A 45 -6.88 31.51 19.27
C GLU A 45 -6.33 30.09 19.52
N THR A 46 -6.54 29.18 18.57
CA THR A 46 -6.23 27.74 18.72
C THR A 46 -4.86 27.35 18.18
N GLY A 47 -4.37 28.02 17.13
CA GLY A 47 -3.16 27.62 16.39
C GLY A 47 -1.92 27.47 17.28
N LYS A 48 -1.69 28.44 18.18
CA LYS A 48 -0.56 28.39 19.15
C LYS A 48 -0.57 27.14 20.05
N TYR A 49 -1.75 26.62 20.38
CA TYR A 49 -1.90 25.42 21.20
C TYR A 49 -1.66 24.17 20.37
N LEU A 50 -2.20 24.12 19.14
CA LEU A 50 -1.97 23.02 18.22
C LEU A 50 -0.48 22.87 17.90
N GLU A 51 0.20 23.97 17.58
CA GLU A 51 1.64 23.98 17.36
C GLU A 51 2.43 23.52 18.59
N LYS A 52 1.98 23.88 19.80
CA LYS A 52 2.62 23.43 21.05
C LYS A 52 2.47 21.92 21.26
N TYR A 53 1.26 21.39 21.09
CA TYR A 53 0.94 20.01 21.47
C TYR A 53 1.17 18.97 20.37
N ILE A 54 1.28 19.39 19.10
CA ILE A 54 1.64 18.47 18.02
C ILE A 54 3.14 18.11 18.01
N LYS A 55 3.97 18.81 18.79
CA LYS A 55 5.42 18.56 18.89
C LYS A 55 5.75 17.09 19.15
N ARG A 56 6.90 16.68 18.64
CA ARG A 56 7.47 15.33 18.76
C ARG A 56 8.90 15.44 19.27
N ARG A 57 9.83 14.71 18.65
CA ARG A 57 11.26 14.76 18.98
C ARG A 57 11.82 16.17 18.86
N GLU A 58 12.72 16.53 19.77
CA GLU A 58 13.52 17.76 19.69
C GLU A 58 14.23 17.87 18.33
N GLY A 59 14.29 19.09 17.79
CA GLY A 59 14.86 19.36 16.46
C GLY A 59 13.89 19.20 15.29
N VAL A 60 12.67 18.68 15.50
CA VAL A 60 11.62 18.64 14.47
C VAL A 60 10.60 19.76 14.73
N SER A 61 10.38 20.63 13.75
CA SER A 61 9.39 21.71 13.87
C SER A 61 7.96 21.17 13.89
N SER A 62 7.07 21.86 14.61
CA SER A 62 5.65 21.51 14.64
C SER A 62 5.00 21.53 13.26
N GLU A 63 5.43 22.46 12.39
CA GLU A 63 4.98 22.54 11.01
C GLU A 63 5.35 21.27 10.21
N ASN A 64 6.58 20.77 10.35
CA ASN A 64 6.99 19.55 9.66
C ASN A 64 6.19 18.34 10.14
N VAL A 65 5.91 18.25 11.45
CA VAL A 65 5.03 17.21 11.99
C VAL A 65 3.62 17.36 11.40
N HIS A 66 3.05 18.55 11.40
CA HIS A 66 1.73 18.82 10.83
C HIS A 66 1.63 18.39 9.36
N ARG A 67 2.57 18.82 8.52
CA ARG A 67 2.61 18.47 7.09
C ARG A 67 2.74 16.97 6.86
N CYS A 68 3.60 16.30 7.63
CA CYS A 68 3.75 14.84 7.56
C CYS A 68 2.43 14.14 7.89
N PHE A 69 1.79 14.51 9.00
CA PHE A 69 0.51 13.91 9.39
C PHE A 69 -0.63 14.27 8.45
N ARG A 70 -0.60 15.42 7.78
CA ARG A 70 -1.59 15.76 6.74
C ARG A 70 -1.42 14.86 5.51
N MET A 71 -0.19 14.56 5.09
CA MET A 71 0.06 13.58 4.02
C MET A 71 -0.41 12.18 4.42
N LEU A 72 -0.11 11.74 5.65
CA LEU A 72 -0.57 10.45 6.16
C LEU A 72 -2.11 10.39 6.24
N SER A 73 -2.75 11.49 6.64
CA SER A 73 -4.21 11.62 6.67
C SER A 73 -4.79 11.46 5.27
N ASP A 74 -4.18 12.07 4.25
CA ASP A 74 -4.61 11.92 2.87
C ASP A 74 -4.46 10.47 2.37
N MET A 75 -3.34 9.82 2.68
CA MET A 75 -3.11 8.44 2.26
C MET A 75 -4.04 7.42 2.95
N LEU A 76 -4.31 7.60 4.25
CA LEU A 76 -4.99 6.59 5.09
C LEU A 76 -6.49 6.84 5.28
N ALA A 77 -6.94 8.10 5.24
CA ALA A 77 -8.27 8.48 5.72
C ALA A 77 -9.05 9.41 4.78
N SER A 78 -8.47 9.88 3.68
CA SER A 78 -9.21 10.69 2.71
C SER A 78 -9.99 9.85 1.71
N SER A 79 -10.92 10.51 1.01
CA SER A 79 -11.64 9.92 -0.11
C SER A 79 -10.68 9.45 -1.22
N LEU A 80 -9.61 10.21 -1.48
CA LEU A 80 -8.59 9.84 -2.45
C LEU A 80 -7.77 8.63 -1.98
N GLY A 81 -7.36 8.61 -0.70
CA GLY A 81 -6.68 7.46 -0.10
C GLY A 81 -7.49 6.17 -0.22
N GLY A 82 -8.80 6.24 0.05
CA GLY A 82 -9.72 5.11 -0.13
C GLY A 82 -9.81 4.62 -1.58
N VAL A 83 -9.91 5.54 -2.55
CA VAL A 83 -9.87 5.21 -3.99
C VAL A 83 -8.55 4.53 -4.36
N MET A 84 -7.42 5.06 -3.87
CA MET A 84 -6.09 4.52 -4.16
C MET A 84 -5.88 3.13 -3.55
N ALA A 85 -6.41 2.87 -2.34
CA ALA A 85 -6.35 1.55 -1.72
C ALA A 85 -7.07 0.49 -2.57
N ILE A 86 -8.28 0.80 -3.06
CA ILE A 86 -9.04 -0.09 -3.94
C ILE A 86 -8.35 -0.24 -5.30
N ALA A 87 -7.87 0.86 -5.87
CA ALA A 87 -7.15 0.86 -7.14
C ALA A 87 -5.83 0.07 -7.07
N GLY A 88 -5.13 0.06 -5.94
CA GLY A 88 -3.94 -0.77 -5.74
C GLY A 88 -4.24 -2.27 -5.81
N VAL A 89 -5.42 -2.69 -5.31
CA VAL A 89 -5.86 -4.09 -5.41
C VAL A 89 -6.33 -4.41 -6.82
N HIS A 90 -7.14 -3.55 -7.44
CA HIS A 90 -7.89 -3.87 -8.65
C HIS A 90 -7.42 -3.20 -9.95
N GLY A 91 -6.43 -2.30 -9.88
CA GLY A 91 -5.91 -1.58 -11.04
C GLY A 91 -5.31 -2.53 -12.06
N GLY A 92 -5.91 -2.67 -13.23
CA GLY A 92 -5.48 -3.65 -14.25
C GLY A 92 -5.99 -5.08 -14.01
N GLY A 93 -6.73 -5.32 -12.92
CA GLY A 93 -7.37 -6.59 -12.61
C GLY A 93 -7.40 -6.95 -11.14
N SER A 94 -8.38 -7.77 -10.74
CA SER A 94 -8.41 -8.44 -9.43
C SER A 94 -7.36 -9.55 -9.38
N PRO A 95 -6.65 -9.78 -8.25
CA PRO A 95 -5.52 -10.71 -8.12
C PRO A 95 -5.71 -12.12 -8.71
N ILE A 96 -6.94 -12.62 -8.77
CA ILE A 96 -7.29 -13.90 -9.36
C ILE A 96 -7.07 -13.93 -10.88
N MET A 97 -7.23 -12.81 -11.57
CA MET A 97 -7.03 -12.72 -13.01
C MET A 97 -5.55 -12.90 -13.37
N GLU A 98 -4.64 -12.37 -12.56
CA GLU A 98 -3.21 -12.58 -12.72
C GLU A 98 -2.84 -14.06 -12.51
N GLU A 99 -3.46 -14.76 -11.55
CA GLU A 99 -3.28 -16.21 -11.37
C GLU A 99 -3.74 -16.99 -12.60
N ILE A 100 -4.93 -16.68 -13.13
CA ILE A 100 -5.46 -17.31 -14.34
C ILE A 100 -4.49 -17.10 -15.51
N LEU A 101 -3.99 -15.87 -15.70
CA LEU A 101 -3.04 -15.56 -16.77
C LEU A 101 -1.71 -16.29 -16.61
N ILE A 102 -1.18 -16.41 -15.38
CA ILE A 102 0.01 -17.23 -15.12
C ILE A 102 -0.26 -18.69 -15.48
N LEU A 103 -1.39 -19.26 -15.04
CA LEU A 103 -1.72 -20.65 -15.32
C LEU A 103 -1.87 -20.94 -16.81
N LEU A 104 -2.43 -20.00 -17.58
CA LEU A 104 -2.61 -20.15 -19.03
C LEU A 104 -1.31 -19.98 -19.84
N THR A 105 -0.32 -19.28 -19.30
CA THR A 105 0.90 -18.91 -20.05
C THR A 105 2.17 -19.59 -19.54
N TYR A 106 2.12 -20.23 -18.38
CA TYR A 106 3.25 -20.95 -17.82
C TYR A 106 3.45 -22.30 -18.53
N ASP A 107 4.69 -22.61 -18.87
CA ASP A 107 5.07 -23.87 -19.53
C ASP A 107 5.10 -25.03 -18.52
N PHE A 108 3.91 -25.55 -18.21
CA PHE A 108 3.75 -26.72 -17.35
C PHE A 108 4.28 -28.01 -17.97
N ASP A 109 4.29 -28.11 -19.30
CA ASP A 109 4.73 -29.33 -19.97
C ASP A 109 6.23 -29.53 -19.78
N SER A 110 7.04 -28.47 -19.86
CA SER A 110 8.46 -28.57 -19.48
C SER A 110 8.68 -29.07 -18.05
N LYS A 111 7.79 -28.71 -17.12
CA LYS A 111 7.88 -29.14 -15.72
C LYS A 111 7.42 -30.59 -15.55
N LYS A 112 6.40 -31.03 -16.28
CA LYS A 112 5.99 -32.44 -16.33
C LYS A 112 7.12 -33.32 -16.87
N GLU A 113 7.75 -32.91 -17.96
CA GLU A 113 8.88 -33.65 -18.55
C GLU A 113 10.08 -33.73 -17.60
N LEU A 114 10.40 -32.64 -16.91
CA LEU A 114 11.43 -32.64 -15.87
C LEU A 114 11.11 -33.65 -14.76
N VAL A 115 9.86 -33.69 -14.27
CA VAL A 115 9.44 -34.62 -13.22
C VAL A 115 9.47 -36.07 -13.72
N LYS A 116 9.00 -36.35 -14.94
CA LYS A 116 9.07 -37.70 -15.54
C LYS A 116 10.52 -38.19 -15.62
N TYR A 117 11.43 -37.34 -16.09
CA TYR A 117 12.85 -37.65 -16.15
C TYR A 117 13.42 -38.00 -14.77
N LEU A 118 13.18 -37.15 -13.76
CA LEU A 118 13.67 -37.37 -12.40
C LEU A 118 13.06 -38.62 -11.73
N ALA A 119 11.82 -38.96 -12.07
CA ALA A 119 11.12 -40.13 -11.55
C ALA A 119 11.44 -41.43 -12.32
N GLY A 120 12.25 -41.37 -13.39
CA GLY A 120 12.54 -42.53 -14.23
C GLY A 120 11.35 -43.02 -15.06
N ILE A 121 10.31 -42.20 -15.24
CA ILE A 121 9.16 -42.50 -16.07
C ILE A 121 9.56 -42.31 -17.53
N LYS A 122 9.64 -43.41 -18.28
CA LYS A 122 9.95 -43.40 -19.71
C LYS A 122 8.64 -43.38 -20.51
N GLY A 123 8.35 -42.27 -21.18
CA GLY A 123 7.14 -42.03 -21.96
C GLY A 123 7.05 -40.62 -22.50
#